data_AF-A0A1D6H4N1-F1
#
_entry.id   AF-A0A1D6H4N1-F1
#
_cell.length_a   1.000
_cell.length_b   1.000
_cell.length_c   1.000
_cell.angle_alpha   90.00
_cell.angle_beta   90.00
_cell.angle_gamma   90.00
#
_symmetry.space_group_name_H-M   'P 1'
#
loop_
_entity.id
_entity.type
_entity.pdbx_description
1 polymer ?
#
loop_
_entity_poly.entity_id
_entity_poly.type
_entity_poly.pdbx_seq_one_letter_code
_entity_poly.pdbx_strand_id
1 'polypeptide(L)'
;MEMKPQGKSLGRNPLSDAPYRNSGMKAKEVEGIGFKLWYTRTAANKNGVGVLIDKSLKDGVVDVKRLGDRIILVKLVTGDLVLNVISAYAPQVGLNENSKREFWEGLEDMVSSVPVGEKLFIGGDLNGHVGTSSTSFEGVHGGFGFGTRNQEGEEILNFALAYDMFIANTFFRKRKSHLVTFSSGQHTSQIDFVLLRKEDRHACLDCKVIPVECVVTQHKLVVADFRFKIRLQRNKHNKVTRTKWWKLKLWRPFSY
;
A
#
# COMPACT_ATOMS: atom_id res chain seq x y z
N MET A 1 2.78 2.53 3.54
CA MET A 1 2.16 1.29 4.06
C MET A 1 3.25 0.21 4.10
N GLU A 2 3.55 -0.32 5.29
CA GLU A 2 4.54 -1.39 5.50
C GLU A 2 3.76 -2.68 5.80
N MET A 3 3.95 -3.76 5.03
CA MET A 3 3.31 -5.06 5.28
C MET A 3 4.32 -6.01 5.92
N LYS A 4 4.01 -6.57 7.10
CA LYS A 4 4.85 -7.56 7.81
C LYS A 4 4.09 -8.85 8.10
N PRO A 5 4.75 -10.03 8.05
CA PRO A 5 4.27 -11.24 8.69
C PRO A 5 4.40 -11.16 10.23
N GLN A 6 3.52 -11.85 10.96
CA GLN A 6 3.44 -11.80 12.43
C GLN A 6 4.73 -12.28 13.11
N GLY A 7 5.19 -11.55 14.15
CA GLY A 7 5.97 -12.14 15.25
C GLY A 7 7.43 -11.70 15.51
N LYS A 8 7.89 -10.48 15.16
CA LYS A 8 9.22 -10.00 15.59
C LYS A 8 9.19 -8.58 16.19
N SER A 9 9.82 -8.43 17.37
CA SER A 9 9.99 -7.17 18.11
C SER A 9 11.06 -6.27 17.49
N LEU A 10 10.88 -4.95 17.63
CA LEU A 10 11.75 -3.91 17.09
C LEU A 10 13.16 -3.91 17.71
N GLY A 11 14.17 -4.04 16.86
CA GLY A 11 15.51 -3.49 17.06
C GLY A 11 15.70 -2.27 16.14
N ARG A 12 16.32 -1.22 16.69
CA ARG A 12 16.68 0.11 16.14
C ARG A 12 16.51 0.33 14.61
N ASN A 13 15.77 1.39 14.23
CA ASN A 13 15.67 1.90 12.86
C ASN A 13 16.84 2.86 12.55
N PRO A 14 17.71 2.58 11.57
CA PRO A 14 18.84 3.44 11.19
C PRO A 14 18.48 4.51 10.14
N LEU A 15 17.24 5.02 10.14
CA LEU A 15 16.71 5.88 9.08
C LEU A 15 17.02 7.39 9.24
N SER A 16 17.89 7.80 10.17
CA SER A 16 18.25 9.22 10.33
C SER A 16 19.42 9.70 9.47
N ASP A 17 20.31 8.83 8.95
CA ASP A 17 21.63 9.29 8.47
C ASP A 17 22.03 8.92 7.02
N ALA A 18 21.09 8.66 6.10
CA ALA A 18 21.43 8.44 4.69
C ALA A 18 21.01 9.63 3.79
N PRO A 19 21.93 10.32 3.08
CA PRO A 19 21.59 11.45 2.21
C PRO A 19 20.99 10.93 0.89
N TYR A 20 19.66 10.86 0.79
CA TYR A 20 18.94 10.40 -0.41
C TYR A 20 18.97 11.44 -1.57
N ARG A 21 20.06 11.44 -2.35
CA ARG A 21 20.37 12.47 -3.38
C ARG A 21 19.96 12.21 -4.84
N ASN A 22 19.18 11.18 -5.21
CA ASN A 22 18.95 10.84 -6.63
C ASN A 22 17.46 10.83 -7.08
N SER A 23 17.18 11.39 -8.27
CA SER A 23 15.89 11.34 -9.00
C SER A 23 15.74 10.04 -9.83
N GLY A 24 14.50 9.71 -10.25
CA GLY A 24 14.17 8.63 -11.18
C GLY A 24 13.22 7.53 -10.65
N MET A 25 12.74 6.67 -11.56
CA MET A 25 11.94 5.47 -11.27
C MET A 25 12.89 4.31 -10.94
N LYS A 26 12.96 3.89 -9.67
CA LYS A 26 13.93 2.86 -9.26
C LYS A 26 13.32 1.86 -8.28
N ALA A 27 13.96 0.70 -8.18
CA ALA A 27 13.82 -0.21 -7.06
C ALA A 27 15.19 -0.29 -6.38
N LYS A 28 15.23 -0.20 -5.05
CA LYS A 28 16.49 -0.27 -4.28
C LYS A 28 16.29 -1.21 -3.11
N GLU A 29 17.26 -2.09 -2.85
CA GLU A 29 17.34 -2.78 -1.56
C GLU A 29 17.78 -1.75 -0.51
N VAL A 30 17.06 -1.67 0.60
CA VAL A 30 17.51 -0.85 1.73
C VAL A 30 18.45 -1.72 2.55
N GLU A 31 19.75 -1.46 2.43
CA GLU A 31 20.79 -2.24 3.09
C GLU A 31 20.57 -2.29 4.61
N GLY A 32 20.74 -3.47 5.21
CA GLY A 32 20.70 -3.66 6.66
C GLY A 32 19.33 -3.82 7.32
N ILE A 33 18.21 -3.51 6.64
CA ILE A 33 16.87 -3.51 7.31
C ILE A 33 15.90 -4.61 6.84
N GLY A 34 16.26 -5.40 5.83
CA GLY A 34 15.42 -6.52 5.38
C GLY A 34 14.17 -6.11 4.60
N PHE A 35 14.19 -4.94 3.93
CA PHE A 35 13.10 -4.47 3.07
C PHE A 35 13.60 -4.07 1.67
N LYS A 36 12.70 -4.13 0.69
CA LYS A 36 12.93 -3.62 -0.68
C LYS A 36 11.95 -2.50 -0.99
N LEU A 37 12.47 -1.39 -1.51
CA LEU A 37 11.71 -0.19 -1.84
C LEU A 37 11.50 -0.08 -3.36
N TRP A 38 10.25 0.12 -3.76
CA TRP A 38 9.90 0.60 -5.11
C TRP A 38 9.38 2.02 -4.98
N TYR A 39 9.90 2.93 -5.80
CA TYR A 39 9.51 4.33 -5.71
C TYR A 39 9.48 5.02 -7.08
N THR A 40 8.81 6.17 -7.12
CA THR A 40 8.86 7.14 -8.21
C THR A 40 9.10 8.54 -7.62
N ARG A 41 9.91 9.35 -8.31
CA ARG A 41 10.28 10.70 -7.88
C ARG A 41 10.75 11.53 -9.07
N THR A 42 10.26 12.76 -9.18
CA THR A 42 10.66 13.71 -10.24
C THR A 42 12.02 14.34 -9.97
N ALA A 43 12.30 14.81 -8.74
CA ALA A 43 13.56 15.46 -8.40
C ALA A 43 14.05 15.13 -6.98
N ALA A 44 15.35 15.26 -6.72
CA ALA A 44 15.89 15.21 -5.37
C ALA A 44 15.28 16.38 -4.56
N ASN A 45 14.29 16.08 -3.72
CA ASN A 45 13.56 16.96 -2.79
C ASN A 45 12.20 17.50 -3.23
N LYS A 46 11.63 17.01 -4.34
CA LYS A 46 10.22 17.27 -4.69
C LYS A 46 9.52 15.96 -5.01
N ASN A 47 8.30 15.81 -4.48
CA ASN A 47 7.29 14.79 -4.76
C ASN A 47 7.82 13.36 -4.95
N GLY A 48 7.39 12.43 -4.12
CA GLY A 48 7.68 11.02 -4.37
C GLY A 48 6.80 10.11 -3.56
N VAL A 49 6.46 9.00 -4.17
CA VAL A 49 5.74 7.90 -3.52
C VAL A 49 6.54 6.62 -3.62
N GLY A 50 6.32 5.73 -2.68
CA GLY A 50 7.01 4.45 -2.66
C GLY A 50 6.31 3.42 -1.80
N VAL A 51 6.57 2.16 -2.13
CA VAL A 51 6.09 0.99 -1.40
C VAL A 51 7.31 0.22 -0.92
N LEU A 52 7.36 0.02 0.39
CA LEU A 52 8.39 -0.77 1.05
C LEU A 52 7.81 -2.13 1.41
N ILE A 53 8.43 -3.21 0.92
CA ILE A 53 7.96 -4.59 1.15
C ILE A 53 9.07 -5.38 1.84
N ASP A 54 8.68 -6.22 2.81
CA ASP A 54 9.57 -7.14 3.49
C ASP A 54 10.34 -8.01 2.46
N LYS A 55 11.64 -8.19 2.69
CA LYS A 55 12.53 -8.89 1.75
C LYS A 55 12.08 -10.33 1.50
N SER A 56 11.39 -10.98 2.45
CA SER A 56 10.82 -12.33 2.26
C SER A 56 9.70 -12.38 1.23
N LEU A 57 9.03 -11.26 0.96
CA LEU A 57 7.93 -11.15 0.01
C LEU A 57 8.37 -10.56 -1.33
N LYS A 58 9.64 -10.12 -1.46
CA LYS A 58 10.10 -9.35 -2.63
C LYS A 58 9.95 -10.11 -3.94
N ASP A 59 10.11 -11.43 -3.91
CA ASP A 59 10.08 -12.28 -5.09
C ASP A 59 8.64 -12.55 -5.57
N GLY A 60 7.64 -12.21 -4.75
CA GLY A 60 6.24 -12.23 -5.15
C GLY A 60 5.81 -10.98 -5.91
N VAL A 61 6.64 -9.92 -6.01
CA VAL A 61 6.27 -8.70 -6.74
C VAL A 61 6.31 -8.99 -8.24
N VAL A 62 5.14 -8.97 -8.87
CA VAL A 62 4.97 -9.37 -10.29
C VAL A 62 4.75 -8.20 -11.23
N ASP A 63 4.26 -7.05 -10.74
CA ASP A 63 4.04 -5.85 -11.57
C ASP A 63 4.20 -4.58 -10.73
N VAL A 64 4.69 -3.51 -11.35
CA VAL A 64 4.82 -2.19 -10.75
C VAL A 64 4.50 -1.11 -11.77
N LYS A 65 3.34 -0.47 -11.61
CA LYS A 65 2.92 0.68 -12.43
C LYS A 65 3.22 1.98 -11.69
N ARG A 66 3.63 3.00 -12.44
CA ARG A 66 3.97 4.33 -11.90
C ARG A 66 3.32 5.37 -12.79
N LEU A 67 2.63 6.32 -12.17
CA LEU A 67 2.02 7.44 -12.87
C LEU A 67 2.53 8.73 -12.23
N GLY A 68 3.38 9.43 -12.97
CA GLY A 68 4.11 10.59 -12.48
C GLY A 68 4.96 10.30 -11.24
N ASP A 69 5.04 11.29 -10.35
CA ASP A 69 5.73 11.25 -9.06
C ASP A 69 4.80 11.05 -7.86
N ARG A 70 3.49 10.95 -8.11
CA ARG A 70 2.44 10.94 -7.08
C ARG A 70 1.71 9.62 -6.92
N ILE A 71 1.77 8.69 -7.88
CA ILE A 71 1.07 7.42 -7.80
C ILE A 71 1.98 6.25 -8.20
N ILE A 72 2.03 5.22 -7.35
CA ILE A 72 2.68 3.94 -7.64
C ILE A 72 1.75 2.80 -7.23
N LEU A 73 1.58 1.82 -8.10
CA LEU A 73 0.89 0.56 -7.84
C LEU A 73 1.93 -0.56 -7.81
N VAL A 74 1.96 -1.35 -6.75
CA VAL A 74 2.76 -2.59 -6.67
C VAL A 74 1.83 -3.78 -6.53
N LYS A 75 1.91 -4.72 -7.47
CA LYS A 75 1.21 -6.00 -7.42
C LYS A 75 2.13 -7.08 -6.87
N LEU A 76 1.65 -7.77 -5.83
CA LEU A 76 2.34 -8.83 -5.09
C LEU A 76 1.48 -10.10 -5.08
N VAL A 77 2.07 -11.23 -5.42
CA VAL A 77 1.45 -12.56 -5.31
C VAL A 77 2.06 -13.32 -4.14
N THR A 78 1.22 -13.80 -3.23
CA THR A 78 1.63 -14.61 -2.07
C THR A 78 0.71 -15.82 -1.90
N GLY A 79 1.20 -17.00 -2.28
CA GLY A 79 0.36 -18.20 -2.33
C GLY A 79 -0.72 -18.07 -3.40
N ASP A 80 -1.98 -18.21 -3.01
CA ASP A 80 -3.16 -17.98 -3.86
C ASP A 80 -3.72 -16.54 -3.79
N LEU A 81 -3.08 -15.66 -3.01
CA LEU A 81 -3.54 -14.29 -2.79
C LEU A 81 -2.77 -13.30 -3.67
N VAL A 82 -3.52 -12.46 -4.39
CA VAL A 82 -2.97 -11.32 -5.14
C VAL A 82 -3.32 -10.03 -4.42
N LEU A 83 -2.29 -9.25 -4.07
CA LEU A 83 -2.36 -7.99 -3.36
C LEU A 83 -1.92 -6.86 -4.29
N ASN A 84 -2.67 -5.77 -4.30
CA ASN A 84 -2.37 -4.55 -5.03
C ASN A 84 -2.26 -3.40 -4.04
N VAL A 85 -1.09 -2.79 -3.95
CA VAL A 85 -0.83 -1.66 -3.05
C VAL A 85 -0.58 -0.42 -3.88
N ILE A 86 -1.51 0.53 -3.82
CA ILE A 86 -1.33 1.87 -4.37
C ILE A 86 -0.79 2.77 -3.25
N SER A 87 0.34 3.42 -3.52
CA SER A 87 0.76 4.58 -2.75
C SER A 87 0.48 5.84 -3.55
N ALA A 88 -0.24 6.79 -2.94
CA ALA A 88 -0.71 8.00 -3.57
C ALA A 88 -0.34 9.24 -2.75
N TYR A 89 0.01 10.33 -3.44
CA TYR A 89 0.27 11.65 -2.85
C TYR A 89 -0.53 12.73 -3.58
N ALA A 90 -1.68 13.10 -3.03
CA ALA A 90 -2.57 14.08 -3.67
C ALA A 90 -1.91 15.48 -3.71
N PRO A 91 -2.27 16.33 -4.68
CA PRO A 91 -1.91 17.75 -4.65
C PRO A 91 -2.38 18.43 -3.35
N GLN A 92 -1.59 19.38 -2.84
CA GLN A 92 -1.97 20.22 -1.71
C GLN A 92 -3.25 21.02 -2.01
N VAL A 93 -4.01 21.32 -0.96
CA VAL A 93 -5.16 22.23 -1.00
C VAL A 93 -4.76 23.56 -1.64
N GLY A 94 -5.56 24.02 -2.61
CA GLY A 94 -5.32 25.28 -3.33
C GLY A 94 -4.30 25.20 -4.48
N LEU A 95 -3.75 24.03 -4.80
CA LEU A 95 -3.04 23.83 -6.07
C LEU A 95 -4.01 23.88 -7.26
N ASN A 96 -3.43 24.03 -8.46
CA ASN A 96 -4.20 24.16 -9.69
C ASN A 96 -5.14 22.96 -9.92
N GLU A 97 -6.34 23.24 -10.44
CA GLU A 97 -7.40 22.25 -10.65
C GLU A 97 -7.04 21.19 -11.70
N ASN A 98 -6.17 21.51 -12.66
CA ASN A 98 -5.72 20.54 -13.66
C ASN A 98 -4.89 19.43 -13.02
N SER A 99 -3.97 19.76 -12.12
CA SER A 99 -3.14 18.79 -11.39
C SER A 99 -3.97 17.93 -10.43
N LYS A 100 -5.04 18.50 -9.83
CA LYS A 100 -6.00 17.72 -9.05
C LYS A 100 -6.75 16.73 -9.93
N ARG A 101 -7.26 17.18 -11.09
CA ARG A 101 -7.93 16.33 -12.07
C ARG A 101 -7.04 15.20 -12.56
N GLU A 102 -5.84 15.52 -13.02
CA GLU A 102 -4.84 14.53 -13.48
C GLU A 102 -4.53 13.48 -12.39
N PHE A 103 -4.46 13.90 -11.12
CA PHE A 103 -4.25 12.98 -10.02
C PHE A 103 -5.45 12.05 -9.82
N TRP A 104 -6.67 12.57 -9.80
CA TRP A 104 -7.87 11.77 -9.57
C TRP A 104 -8.17 10.81 -10.73
N GLU A 105 -8.10 11.28 -11.97
CA GLU A 105 -8.22 10.44 -13.18
C GLU A 105 -7.16 9.32 -13.17
N GLY A 106 -5.92 9.67 -12.85
CA GLY A 106 -4.83 8.72 -12.75
C GLY A 106 -5.00 7.67 -11.65
N LEU A 107 -5.59 8.05 -10.51
CA LEU A 107 -5.90 7.14 -9.42
C LEU A 107 -7.06 6.21 -9.79
N GLU A 108 -8.09 6.74 -10.44
CA GLU A 108 -9.22 6.00 -11.00
C GLU A 108 -8.77 4.94 -12.01
N ASP A 109 -7.87 5.28 -12.94
CA ASP A 109 -7.30 4.33 -13.89
C ASP A 109 -6.55 3.19 -13.18
N MET A 110 -5.78 3.50 -12.14
CA MET A 110 -5.06 2.49 -11.37
C MET A 110 -6.01 1.53 -10.65
N VAL A 111 -7.04 2.06 -10.00
CA VAL A 111 -8.06 1.26 -9.29
C VAL A 111 -8.85 0.41 -10.27
N SER A 112 -9.29 0.99 -11.38
CA SER A 112 -10.05 0.30 -12.44
C SER A 112 -9.22 -0.80 -13.13
N SER A 113 -7.90 -0.68 -13.15
CA SER A 113 -7.01 -1.72 -13.69
C SER A 113 -6.86 -2.95 -12.78
N VAL A 114 -7.34 -2.88 -11.53
CA VAL A 114 -7.24 -3.99 -10.56
C VAL A 114 -8.52 -4.84 -10.59
N PRO A 115 -8.43 -6.13 -10.93
CA PRO A 115 -9.60 -7.02 -10.96
C PRO A 115 -10.32 -7.12 -9.61
N VAL A 116 -11.65 -7.27 -9.65
CA VAL A 116 -12.48 -7.30 -8.43
C VAL A 116 -12.12 -8.44 -7.47
N GLY A 117 -11.65 -9.59 -7.99
CA GLY A 117 -11.22 -10.71 -7.15
C GLY A 117 -9.87 -10.52 -6.44
N GLU A 118 -9.10 -9.49 -6.79
CA GLU A 118 -7.80 -9.21 -6.17
C GLU A 118 -7.93 -8.19 -5.04
N LYS A 119 -7.07 -8.29 -4.02
CA LYS A 119 -7.11 -7.35 -2.89
C LYS A 119 -6.47 -6.03 -3.28
N LEU A 120 -7.12 -4.93 -2.91
CA LEU A 120 -6.67 -3.58 -3.23
C LEU A 120 -6.58 -2.73 -1.96
N PHE A 121 -5.43 -2.10 -1.77
CA PHE A 121 -5.13 -1.17 -0.70
C PHE A 121 -4.62 0.13 -1.31
N ILE A 122 -5.15 1.25 -0.88
CA ILE A 122 -4.61 2.57 -1.21
C ILE A 122 -4.13 3.18 0.09
N GLY A 123 -2.89 3.69 0.10
CA GLY A 123 -2.31 4.31 1.28
C GLY A 123 -1.47 5.52 0.94
N GLY A 124 -1.69 6.63 1.62
CA GLY A 124 -0.84 7.82 1.46
C GLY A 124 -1.50 9.10 1.94
N ASP A 125 -0.82 10.21 1.66
CA ASP A 125 -1.27 11.55 2.00
C ASP A 125 -2.18 12.08 0.88
N LEU A 126 -3.47 12.19 1.19
CA LEU A 126 -4.49 12.66 0.26
C LEU A 126 -4.82 14.14 0.44
N ASN A 127 -4.13 14.86 1.33
CA ASN A 127 -4.27 16.32 1.56
C ASN A 127 -5.70 16.84 1.83
N GLY A 128 -6.68 15.97 2.07
CA GLY A 128 -8.06 16.32 2.38
C GLY A 128 -8.48 15.93 3.80
N HIS A 129 -9.47 16.64 4.33
CA HIS A 129 -10.04 16.40 5.65
C HIS A 129 -11.41 15.76 5.51
N VAL A 130 -11.54 14.46 5.81
CA VAL A 130 -12.83 13.75 5.72
C VAL A 130 -13.81 14.11 6.86
N GLY A 131 -13.27 14.64 7.96
CA GLY A 131 -14.02 15.11 9.13
C GLY A 131 -14.41 13.99 10.11
N THR A 132 -15.12 14.35 11.17
CA THR A 132 -15.64 13.39 12.18
C THR A 132 -16.92 12.70 11.75
N SER A 133 -17.77 13.38 10.98
CA SER A 133 -19.10 12.89 10.61
C SER A 133 -19.07 11.91 9.44
N SER A 134 -19.89 10.86 9.51
CA SER A 134 -20.18 9.96 8.39
C SER A 134 -21.38 10.39 7.55
N THR A 135 -22.07 11.49 7.88
CA THR A 135 -23.30 11.92 7.19
C THR A 135 -23.07 11.97 5.68
N SER A 136 -23.97 11.32 4.94
CA SER A 136 -23.99 11.14 3.48
C SER A 136 -22.97 10.15 2.92
N PHE A 137 -22.17 9.52 3.77
CA PHE A 137 -21.10 8.58 3.40
C PHE A 137 -21.10 7.34 4.30
N GLU A 138 -22.28 6.91 4.75
CA GLU A 138 -22.45 5.72 5.57
C GLU A 138 -21.87 4.48 4.85
N GLY A 139 -21.07 3.70 5.57
CA GLY A 139 -20.38 2.52 5.01
C GLY A 139 -19.05 2.83 4.32
N VAL A 140 -18.80 4.07 3.91
CA VAL A 140 -17.48 4.55 3.43
C VAL A 140 -16.68 5.18 4.57
N HIS A 141 -17.37 5.96 5.42
CA HIS A 141 -16.81 6.63 6.59
C HIS A 141 -17.41 6.04 7.88
N GLY A 142 -16.58 5.69 8.85
CA GLY A 142 -17.00 4.96 10.05
C GLY A 142 -17.42 5.83 11.25
N GLY A 143 -17.36 7.16 11.12
CA GLY A 143 -17.80 8.11 12.16
C GLY A 143 -16.77 8.40 13.26
N PHE A 144 -15.53 7.90 13.13
CA PHE A 144 -14.43 8.14 14.07
C PHE A 144 -13.25 8.90 13.44
N GLY A 145 -13.51 9.70 12.40
CA GLY A 145 -12.50 10.57 11.78
C GLY A 145 -12.12 11.76 12.66
N PHE A 146 -11.32 12.69 12.12
CA PHE A 146 -10.81 13.85 12.86
C PHE A 146 -10.98 15.17 12.11
N GLY A 147 -11.33 16.23 12.85
CA GLY A 147 -11.48 17.58 12.32
C GLY A 147 -12.80 17.83 11.59
N THR A 148 -12.85 18.93 10.85
CA THR A 148 -14.01 19.33 10.04
C THR A 148 -13.77 18.94 8.59
N ARG A 149 -14.83 18.48 7.91
CA ARG A 149 -14.75 18.10 6.49
C ARG A 149 -14.46 19.33 5.61
N ASN A 150 -13.57 19.20 4.64
CA ASN A 150 -13.33 20.20 3.59
C ASN A 150 -13.61 19.63 2.19
N GLN A 151 -13.49 20.47 1.15
CA GLN A 151 -13.75 20.09 -0.25
C GLN A 151 -12.90 18.89 -0.69
N GLU A 152 -11.59 18.92 -0.45
CA GLU A 152 -10.69 17.80 -0.80
C GLU A 152 -11.05 16.52 -0.03
N GLY A 153 -11.52 16.64 1.21
CA GLY A 153 -12.03 15.52 1.98
C GLY A 153 -13.32 14.92 1.42
N GLU A 154 -14.18 15.75 0.84
CA GLU A 154 -15.38 15.31 0.15
C GLU A 154 -15.05 14.60 -1.17
N GLU A 155 -14.03 15.04 -1.91
CA GLU A 155 -13.50 14.33 -3.08
C GLU A 155 -12.98 12.92 -2.70
N ILE A 156 -12.23 12.79 -1.59
CA ILE A 156 -11.80 11.48 -1.08
C ILE A 156 -13.01 10.58 -0.79
N LEU A 157 -14.05 11.12 -0.16
CA LEU A 157 -15.26 10.38 0.21
C LEU A 157 -16.07 9.98 -1.02
N ASN A 158 -16.22 10.86 -2.01
CA ASN A 158 -16.89 10.59 -3.27
C ASN A 158 -16.14 9.53 -4.08
N PHE A 159 -14.81 9.63 -4.15
CA PHE A 159 -13.96 8.61 -4.78
C PHE A 159 -14.15 7.25 -4.09
N ALA A 160 -14.07 7.21 -2.77
CA ALA A 160 -14.25 5.97 -2.02
C ALA A 160 -15.67 5.41 -2.16
N LEU A 161 -16.69 6.26 -2.27
CA LEU A 161 -18.06 5.84 -2.53
C LEU A 161 -18.21 5.22 -3.93
N ALA A 162 -17.67 5.87 -4.97
CA ALA A 162 -17.75 5.43 -6.36
C ALA A 162 -17.09 4.07 -6.58
N TYR A 163 -15.97 3.81 -5.89
CA TYR A 163 -15.19 2.58 -6.02
C TYR A 163 -15.49 1.52 -4.94
N ASP A 164 -16.61 1.67 -4.24
CA ASP A 164 -17.05 0.80 -3.13
C ASP A 164 -15.94 0.49 -2.12
N MET A 165 -15.27 1.54 -1.67
CA MET A 165 -14.18 1.49 -0.69
C MET A 165 -14.62 2.04 0.66
N PHE A 166 -13.85 1.75 1.70
CA PHE A 166 -13.99 2.36 3.02
C PHE A 166 -12.66 2.94 3.51
N ILE A 167 -12.75 4.01 4.29
CA ILE A 167 -11.59 4.70 4.86
C ILE A 167 -11.27 4.10 6.23
N ALA A 168 -10.32 3.17 6.30
CA ALA A 168 -10.05 2.36 7.49
C ALA A 168 -9.78 3.20 8.75
N ASN A 169 -9.11 4.36 8.60
CA ASN A 169 -8.82 5.30 9.68
C ASN A 169 -10.06 5.73 10.48
N THR A 170 -11.23 5.73 9.84
CA THR A 170 -12.47 6.32 10.36
C THR A 170 -13.39 5.30 11.03
N PHE A 171 -13.05 4.00 11.02
CA PHE A 171 -13.89 2.91 11.55
C PHE A 171 -13.54 2.47 12.95
N PHE A 172 -12.41 2.92 13.49
CA PHE A 172 -11.95 2.53 14.81
C PHE A 172 -11.97 3.72 15.75
N ARG A 173 -12.67 3.60 16.88
CA ARG A 173 -12.68 4.64 17.92
C ARG A 173 -11.29 4.75 18.54
N LYS A 174 -10.65 5.90 18.41
CA LYS A 174 -9.31 6.19 18.96
C LYS A 174 -9.31 7.47 19.78
N ARG A 175 -8.27 7.63 20.61
CA ARG A 175 -7.97 8.93 21.25
C ARG A 175 -7.39 9.88 20.21
N LYS A 176 -7.55 11.19 20.39
CA LYS A 176 -7.12 12.24 19.44
C LYS A 176 -5.67 12.06 18.96
N SER A 177 -4.74 11.73 19.86
CA SER A 177 -3.32 11.52 19.51
C SER A 177 -3.07 10.39 18.51
N HIS A 178 -4.01 9.44 18.37
CA HIS A 178 -3.93 8.29 17.47
C HIS A 178 -4.77 8.48 16.19
N LEU A 179 -5.41 9.65 16.01
CA LEU A 179 -6.15 10.02 14.79
C LEU A 179 -5.38 11.04 13.94
N VAL A 180 -4.64 11.93 14.58
CA VAL A 180 -3.86 13.00 13.94
C VAL A 180 -2.69 12.38 13.18
N THR A 181 -2.63 12.58 11.86
CA THR A 181 -1.55 12.06 11.00
C THR A 181 -0.52 13.14 10.66
N PHE A 182 -0.87 14.42 10.79
CA PHE A 182 0.02 15.54 10.52
C PHE A 182 -0.04 16.58 11.64
N SER A 183 1.10 17.18 11.99
CA SER A 183 1.21 18.23 13.01
C SER A 183 2.23 19.28 12.58
N SER A 184 1.83 20.56 12.59
CA SER A 184 2.71 21.70 12.30
C SER A 184 2.41 22.81 13.29
N GLY A 185 3.34 23.07 14.21
CA GLY A 185 3.11 23.98 15.34
C GLY A 185 1.89 23.56 16.16
N GLN A 186 0.89 24.44 16.26
CA GLN A 186 -0.38 24.17 16.96
C GLN A 186 -1.44 23.51 16.06
N HIS A 187 -1.19 23.37 14.76
CA HIS A 187 -2.14 22.79 13.82
C HIS A 187 -1.97 21.28 13.73
N THR A 188 -3.08 20.55 13.80
CA THR A 188 -3.12 19.09 13.68
C THR A 188 -4.19 18.69 12.68
N SER A 189 -3.91 17.71 11.83
CA SER A 189 -4.85 17.21 10.84
C SER A 189 -4.76 15.69 10.65
N GLN A 190 -5.77 15.12 10.00
CA GLN A 190 -5.80 13.74 9.52
C GLN A 190 -5.92 13.82 8.00
N ILE A 191 -4.80 13.57 7.31
CA ILE A 191 -4.66 13.69 5.84
C ILE A 191 -4.04 12.42 5.22
N ASP A 192 -3.43 11.56 6.04
CA ASP A 192 -2.89 10.28 5.61
C ASP A 192 -3.94 9.17 5.82
N PHE A 193 -4.38 8.54 4.75
CA PHE A 193 -5.47 7.55 4.79
C PHE A 193 -5.06 6.20 4.25
N VAL A 194 -5.73 5.17 4.75
CA VAL A 194 -5.71 3.80 4.21
C VAL A 194 -7.12 3.44 3.76
N LEU A 195 -7.29 3.17 2.47
CA LEU A 195 -8.55 2.78 1.84
C LEU A 195 -8.47 1.34 1.34
N LEU A 196 -9.60 0.64 1.44
CA LEU A 196 -9.77 -0.74 0.96
C LEU A 196 -11.16 -0.93 0.39
N ARG A 197 -11.32 -1.94 -0.47
CA ARG A 197 -12.64 -2.40 -0.93
C ARG A 197 -13.51 -2.80 0.27
N LYS A 198 -14.79 -2.45 0.24
CA LYS A 198 -15.74 -2.76 1.33
C LYS A 198 -15.91 -4.26 1.56
N GLU A 199 -15.83 -5.08 0.51
CA GLU A 199 -15.87 -6.54 0.62
C GLU A 199 -14.79 -7.10 1.57
N ASP A 200 -13.63 -6.43 1.65
CA ASP A 200 -12.50 -6.82 2.49
C ASP A 200 -12.51 -6.18 3.87
N ARG A 201 -13.57 -5.43 4.23
CA ARG A 201 -13.68 -4.75 5.52
C ARG A 201 -13.48 -5.67 6.71
N HIS A 202 -14.02 -6.88 6.63
CA HIS A 202 -13.90 -7.90 7.69
C HIS A 202 -12.46 -8.37 7.95
N ALA A 203 -11.55 -8.16 6.99
CA ALA A 203 -10.13 -8.47 7.15
C ALA A 203 -9.39 -7.36 7.91
N CYS A 204 -9.91 -6.14 7.95
CA CYS A 204 -9.30 -5.00 8.66
C CYS A 204 -9.54 -5.12 10.17
N LEU A 205 -8.46 -5.37 10.92
CA LEU A 205 -8.51 -5.59 12.36
C LEU A 205 -8.35 -4.30 13.15
N ASP A 206 -7.49 -3.39 12.67
CA ASP A 206 -7.24 -2.10 13.27
C ASP A 206 -6.65 -1.11 12.26
N CYS A 207 -6.83 0.18 12.52
CA CYS A 207 -6.09 1.27 11.87
C CYS A 207 -5.81 2.35 12.92
N LYS A 208 -4.53 2.71 13.08
CA LYS A 208 -4.09 3.65 14.12
C LYS A 208 -2.87 4.46 13.68
N VAL A 209 -2.76 5.66 14.22
CA VAL A 209 -1.52 6.44 14.15
C VAL A 209 -0.60 6.08 15.31
N ILE A 210 0.69 5.90 15.03
CA ILE A 210 1.73 5.79 16.05
C ILE A 210 2.20 7.22 16.41
N PRO A 211 1.97 7.69 17.65
CA PRO A 211 2.21 9.08 18.04
C PRO A 211 3.69 9.42 18.31
N VAL A 212 4.60 8.44 18.25
CA VAL A 212 6.02 8.61 18.58
C VAL A 212 6.73 9.47 17.53
N GLU A 213 7.73 10.23 17.97
CA GLU A 213 8.66 11.00 17.14
C GLU A 213 9.29 10.12 16.06
N CYS A 214 8.67 10.13 14.88
CA CYS A 214 9.28 9.62 13.66
C CYS A 214 10.27 10.66 13.14
N VAL A 215 11.26 10.21 12.35
CA VAL A 215 12.34 11.04 11.76
C VAL A 215 11.80 12.19 10.87
N VAL A 216 10.52 12.12 10.47
CA VAL A 216 9.77 13.21 9.83
C VAL A 216 9.03 14.01 10.90
N THR A 217 9.35 15.29 11.03
CA THR A 217 8.90 16.15 12.13
C THR A 217 7.40 16.47 12.13
N GLN A 218 6.70 16.28 11.00
CA GLN A 218 5.30 16.68 10.86
C GLN A 218 4.33 15.51 10.62
N HIS A 219 4.69 14.54 9.76
CA HIS A 219 3.84 13.38 9.49
C HIS A 219 4.10 12.25 10.50
N LYS A 220 3.02 11.59 10.92
CA LYS A 220 3.02 10.47 11.84
C LYS A 220 2.65 9.20 11.10
N LEU A 221 3.23 8.08 11.54
CA LEU A 221 3.04 6.80 10.87
C LEU A 221 1.62 6.26 11.08
N VAL A 222 0.89 6.02 9.99
CA VAL A 222 -0.37 5.27 9.98
C VAL A 222 -0.07 3.78 9.81
N VAL A 223 -0.61 2.97 10.71
CA VAL A 223 -0.50 1.50 10.69
C VAL A 223 -1.89 0.90 10.62
N ALA A 224 -2.10 0.01 9.66
CA ALA A 224 -3.33 -0.74 9.51
C ALA A 224 -3.03 -2.24 9.46
N ASP A 225 -3.77 -3.01 10.26
CA ASP A 225 -3.59 -4.44 10.45
C ASP A 225 -4.68 -5.21 9.69
N PHE A 226 -4.26 -6.16 8.84
CA PHE A 226 -5.17 -6.98 8.05
C PHE A 226 -4.92 -8.47 8.23
N ARG A 227 -5.99 -9.27 8.12
CA ARG A 227 -5.93 -10.73 8.20
C ARG A 227 -6.60 -11.38 7.01
N PHE A 228 -5.78 -11.91 6.12
CA PHE A 228 -6.23 -12.74 5.00
C PHE A 228 -5.85 -14.21 5.22
N LYS A 229 -6.68 -15.12 4.72
CA LYS A 229 -6.35 -16.54 4.67
C LYS A 229 -5.55 -16.79 3.39
N ILE A 230 -4.36 -17.35 3.52
CA ILE A 230 -3.50 -17.72 2.40
C ILE A 230 -3.45 -19.25 2.31
N ARG A 231 -3.74 -19.80 1.14
CA ARG A 231 -3.49 -21.21 0.84
C ARG A 231 -2.19 -21.30 0.06
N LEU A 232 -1.18 -21.88 0.70
CA LEU A 232 0.04 -22.21 -0.01
C LEU A 232 -0.26 -23.40 -0.93
N GLN A 233 -0.19 -23.15 -2.25
CA GLN A 233 -0.09 -24.23 -3.21
C GLN A 233 1.22 -24.97 -2.90
N ARG A 234 1.12 -26.11 -2.21
CA ARG A 234 2.25 -27.04 -2.14
C ARG A 234 2.53 -27.44 -3.58
N ASN A 235 3.63 -26.95 -4.14
CA ASN A 235 4.23 -27.59 -5.29
C ASN A 235 4.41 -29.06 -4.90
N LYS A 236 3.51 -29.94 -5.38
CA LYS A 236 3.88 -31.32 -5.62
C LYS A 236 5.09 -31.16 -6.51
N HIS A 237 6.29 -31.32 -5.95
CA HIS A 237 7.41 -31.74 -6.75
C HIS A 237 6.83 -32.89 -7.57
N ASN A 238 6.65 -32.67 -8.87
CA ASN A 238 6.57 -33.79 -9.79
C ASN A 238 7.84 -34.56 -9.45
N LYS A 239 7.68 -35.65 -8.68
CA LYS A 239 8.72 -36.66 -8.58
C LYS A 239 8.97 -36.97 -10.04
N VAL A 240 10.08 -36.45 -10.58
CA VAL A 240 10.57 -36.88 -11.88
C VAL A 240 10.55 -38.38 -11.77
N THR A 241 9.65 -39.02 -12.51
CA THR A 241 9.55 -40.46 -12.53
C THR A 241 10.92 -40.90 -12.99
N ARG A 242 11.73 -41.48 -12.08
CA ARG A 242 13.05 -41.99 -12.43
C ARG A 242 12.84 -42.89 -13.64
N THR A 243 13.40 -42.48 -14.78
CA THR A 243 13.40 -43.30 -15.99
C THR A 243 13.95 -44.66 -15.61
N LYS A 244 13.12 -45.69 -15.70
CA LYS A 244 13.52 -47.08 -15.46
C LYS A 244 14.32 -47.50 -16.70
N TRP A 245 15.62 -47.27 -16.69
CA TRP A 245 16.52 -47.52 -17.83
C TRP A 245 16.39 -48.95 -18.40
N TRP A 246 16.05 -49.94 -17.56
CA TRP A 246 15.79 -51.32 -17.96
C TRP A 246 14.49 -51.57 -18.75
N LYS A 247 13.63 -50.54 -18.94
CA LYS A 247 12.44 -50.62 -19.81
C LYS A 247 12.69 -50.11 -21.23
N LEU A 248 13.86 -49.51 -21.51
CA LEU A 248 14.24 -49.17 -22.88
C LEU A 248 14.69 -50.47 -23.56
N LYS A 249 13.87 -51.00 -24.47
CA LYS A 249 14.29 -52.08 -25.38
C LYS A 249 15.42 -51.54 -26.25
N LEU A 250 16.65 -51.89 -25.92
CA LEU A 250 17.80 -51.65 -26.76
C LEU A 250 17.62 -52.44 -28.07
N TRP A 251 17.63 -51.69 -29.16
CA TRP A 251 17.73 -52.16 -30.54
C TRP A 251 18.91 -53.13 -30.66
N ARG A 252 18.67 -54.34 -31.20
CA ARG A 252 19.77 -55.27 -31.54
C ARG A 252 20.38 -54.84 -32.87
N PRO A 253 21.71 -54.68 -33.00
CA PRO A 253 22.33 -54.55 -34.30
C PRO A 253 22.35 -55.93 -34.98
N PHE A 254 22.04 -55.93 -36.28
CA PHE A 254 22.23 -57.05 -37.19
C PHE A 254 23.69 -57.52 -37.17
N SER A 255 23.89 -58.84 -37.19
CA SER A 255 25.18 -59.47 -37.50
C SER A 255 25.10 -59.96 -38.94
N TYR A 256 26.04 -59.51 -39.78
CA TYR A 256 26.33 -60.10 -41.09
C TYR A 256 27.07 -61.43 -40.92
#